data_AF-A0A444JYZ4-F1
#
_entry.id   AF-A0A444JYZ4-F1
#
_cell.length_a   1.000
_cell.length_b   1.000
_cell.length_c   1.000
_cell.angle_alpha   90.00
_cell.angle_beta   90.00
_cell.angle_gamma   90.00
#
_symmetry.space_group_name_H-M   'P 1'
#
loop_
_entity.id
_entity.type
_entity.pdbx_description
1 polymer ?
#
loop_
_entity_poly.entity_id
_entity_poly.type
_entity_poly.pdbx_seq_one_letter_code
_entity_poly.pdbx_strand_id
1 'polypeptide(L)'
;MPFLAGCAAKSAIAPAAIPTMEEEDWRRPSRERERLIGEQTRLVNRIKAILARFGVRHLRLSLRQAADRLEAIRTAERTALPHNTRAELHRFLKRLSLVRQQIRAIEQERERKLAAAPAAENDPHAPSPASGTWTRHASR
;
A
#
# COMPACT_ATOMS: atom_id res chain seq x y z
N MET A 1 -20.68 31.53 -37.99
CA MET A 1 -19.54 31.04 -37.17
C MET A 1 -19.09 32.13 -36.21
N PRO A 2 -19.44 32.08 -34.91
CA PRO A 2 -18.64 32.72 -33.87
C PRO A 2 -17.93 31.64 -33.03
N PHE A 3 -16.63 31.86 -32.86
CA PHE A 3 -15.70 31.08 -32.04
C PHE A 3 -15.47 31.82 -30.72
N LEU A 4 -15.22 31.06 -29.64
CA LEU A 4 -14.63 31.45 -28.33
C LEU A 4 -15.60 32.12 -27.33
N ALA A 5 -15.57 31.83 -26.02
CA ALA A 5 -14.55 31.21 -25.21
C ALA A 5 -15.19 30.46 -24.03
N GLY A 6 -14.94 29.15 -23.92
CA GLY A 6 -15.15 28.41 -22.68
C GLY A 6 -14.05 28.76 -21.69
N CYS A 7 -14.31 29.69 -20.77
CA CYS A 7 -13.42 29.95 -19.64
C CYS A 7 -13.46 28.74 -18.70
N ALA A 8 -12.44 27.88 -18.75
CA ALA A 8 -12.23 26.84 -17.75
C ALA A 8 -11.91 27.52 -16.42
N ALA A 9 -12.90 27.59 -15.53
CA ALA A 9 -12.70 28.01 -14.15
C ALA A 9 -11.68 27.05 -13.50
N LYS A 10 -10.46 27.54 -13.28
CA LYS A 10 -9.47 26.86 -12.45
C LYS A 10 -10.08 26.76 -11.05
N SER A 11 -10.34 25.54 -10.59
CA SER A 11 -10.76 25.31 -9.21
C SER A 11 -9.72 25.87 -8.26
N ALA A 12 -10.07 26.93 -7.54
CA ALA A 12 -9.21 27.50 -6.51
C ALA A 12 -9.04 26.45 -5.40
N ILE A 13 -7.79 26.14 -5.06
CA ILE A 13 -7.47 25.31 -3.89
C ILE A 13 -7.72 26.21 -2.66
N ALA A 14 -8.77 25.91 -1.90
CA ALA A 14 -9.04 26.61 -0.64
C ALA A 14 -7.89 26.38 0.36
N PRO A 15 -7.57 27.37 1.22
CA PRO A 15 -6.54 27.20 2.24
C PRO A 15 -6.97 26.09 3.20
N ALA A 16 -6.22 24.98 3.22
CA ALA A 16 -6.44 23.92 4.20
C ALA A 16 -6.15 24.47 5.60
N ALA A 17 -7.11 24.33 6.51
CA ALA A 17 -6.90 24.67 7.92
C ALA A 17 -5.68 23.92 8.45
N ILE A 18 -4.78 24.63 9.11
CA ILE A 18 -3.55 24.06 9.68
C ILE A 18 -4.00 23.12 10.83
N PRO A 19 -3.75 21.80 10.74
CA PRO A 19 -4.12 20.85 11.78
C PRO A 19 -3.32 21.14 13.05
N THR A 20 -3.90 20.78 14.19
CA THR A 20 -3.18 20.85 15.47
C THR A 20 -2.01 19.87 15.50
N MET A 21 -1.04 20.07 16.39
CA MET A 21 0.12 19.17 16.51
C MET A 21 -0.31 17.72 16.76
N GLU A 22 -1.35 17.50 17.56
CA GLU A 22 -1.91 16.18 17.84
C GLU A 22 -2.58 15.59 16.59
N GLU A 23 -3.44 16.36 15.90
CA GLU A 23 -4.08 15.92 14.64
C GLU A 23 -3.08 15.57 13.54
N GLU A 24 -1.98 16.31 13.45
CA GLU A 24 -0.92 16.06 12.49
C GLU A 24 -0.11 14.79 12.86
N ASP A 25 0.07 14.52 14.15
CA ASP A 25 0.68 13.31 14.67
C ASP A 25 -0.21 12.08 14.48
N TRP A 26 -1.54 12.21 14.62
CA TRP A 26 -2.48 11.13 14.27
C TRP A 26 -2.39 10.73 12.78
N ARG A 27 -2.00 11.66 11.90
CA ARG A 27 -1.78 11.39 10.46
C ARG A 27 -0.40 10.81 10.15
N ARG A 28 0.60 10.97 11.03
CA ARG A 28 1.99 10.53 10.81
C ARG A 28 2.11 9.03 10.46
N PRO A 29 1.51 8.09 11.22
CA PRO A 29 1.64 6.65 10.94
C PRO A 29 1.10 6.23 9.58
N SER A 30 0.02 6.87 9.11
CA SER A 30 -0.58 6.58 7.80
C SER A 30 0.35 6.97 6.65
N ARG A 31 0.98 8.15 6.74
CA ARG A 31 1.93 8.63 5.72
C ARG A 31 3.22 7.79 5.73
N GLU A 32 3.71 7.43 6.91
CA GLU A 32 4.85 6.53 7.05
C GLU A 32 4.57 5.17 6.40
N ARG A 33 3.41 4.56 6.71
CA ARG A 33 2.98 3.31 6.11
C ARG A 33 2.93 3.40 4.59
N GLU A 34 2.36 4.46 4.02
CA GLU A 34 2.31 4.67 2.58
C GLU A 34 3.71 4.74 1.94
N ARG A 35 4.61 5.49 2.57
CA ARG A 35 6.02 5.56 2.13
C ARG A 35 6.69 4.18 2.17
N LEU A 36 6.47 3.40 3.23
CA LEU A 36 7.04 2.06 3.38
C LEU A 36 6.45 1.07 2.36
N ILE A 37 5.18 1.18 2.00
CA ILE A 37 4.57 0.38 0.92
C ILE A 37 5.23 0.70 -0.42
N GLY A 38 5.48 1.98 -0.70
CA GLY A 38 6.24 2.40 -1.87
C GLY A 38 7.65 1.81 -1.89
N GLU A 39 8.35 1.82 -0.75
CA GLU A 39 9.67 1.20 -0.62
C GLU A 39 9.64 -0.31 -0.81
N GLN A 40 8.70 -1.01 -0.17
CA GLN A 40 8.47 -2.44 -0.35
C GLN A 40 8.29 -2.79 -1.83
N THR A 41 7.48 -2.01 -2.55
CA THR A 41 7.22 -2.20 -3.98
C THR A 41 8.50 -2.04 -4.80
N ARG A 42 9.29 -0.99 -4.54
CA ARG A 42 10.58 -0.76 -5.20
C ARG A 42 11.58 -1.90 -4.95
N LEU A 43 11.68 -2.38 -3.71
CA LEU A 43 12.57 -3.51 -3.36
C LEU A 43 12.17 -4.79 -4.08
N VAL A 44 10.88 -5.12 -4.11
CA VAL A 44 10.37 -6.30 -4.84
C VAL A 44 10.65 -6.17 -6.34
N ASN A 45 10.40 -5.00 -6.93
CA ASN A 45 10.65 -4.77 -8.35
C ASN A 45 12.14 -4.85 -8.68
N ARG A 46 13.01 -4.36 -7.80
CA ARG A 46 14.47 -4.47 -7.97
C ARG A 46 14.94 -5.92 -7.94
N ILE A 47 14.45 -6.73 -7.00
CA ILE A 47 14.76 -8.16 -6.92
C ILE A 47 14.31 -8.88 -8.21
N LYS A 48 13.07 -8.63 -8.66
CA LYS A 48 12.53 -9.21 -9.90
C LYS A 48 13.37 -8.82 -11.12
N ALA A 49 13.76 -7.55 -11.24
CA ALA A 49 14.58 -7.08 -12.35
C ALA A 49 15.96 -7.76 -12.39
N ILE A 50 16.60 -7.94 -11.23
CA ILE A 50 17.89 -8.68 -11.15
C ILE A 50 17.70 -10.11 -11.63
N LEU A 51 16.69 -10.82 -11.14
CA LEU A 51 16.41 -12.21 -11.49
C LEU A 51 16.03 -12.41 -12.96
N ALA A 52 15.28 -11.46 -13.54
CA ALA A 52 14.87 -11.51 -14.94
C ALA A 52 16.06 -11.51 -15.90
N ARG A 53 17.17 -10.81 -15.56
CA ARG A 53 18.42 -10.84 -16.35
C ARG A 53 19.05 -12.22 -16.46
N PHE A 54 18.79 -13.10 -15.49
CA PHE A 54 19.29 -14.47 -15.46
C PHE A 54 18.27 -15.50 -15.97
N GLY A 55 17.18 -15.04 -16.61
CA GLY A 55 16.12 -15.89 -17.14
C GLY A 55 15.09 -16.36 -16.11
N VAL A 56 15.16 -15.89 -14.86
CA VAL A 56 14.29 -16.34 -13.76
C VAL A 56 13.07 -15.43 -13.66
N ARG A 57 11.94 -15.85 -14.25
CA ARG A 57 10.71 -15.03 -14.34
C ARG A 57 9.64 -15.37 -13.29
N HIS A 58 9.58 -16.61 -12.81
CA HIS A 58 8.48 -17.11 -11.97
C HIS A 58 8.91 -17.46 -10.53
N LEU A 59 9.63 -16.56 -9.86
CA LEU A 59 10.00 -16.78 -8.47
C LEU A 59 8.96 -16.20 -7.50
N ARG A 60 8.26 -17.08 -6.77
CA ARG A 60 7.45 -16.67 -5.62
C ARG A 60 8.36 -16.34 -4.43
N LEU A 61 8.57 -15.05 -4.17
CA LEU A 61 9.35 -14.55 -3.04
C LEU A 61 8.56 -14.62 -1.72
N SER A 62 8.42 -15.81 -1.14
CA SER A 62 8.02 -15.94 0.28
C SER A 62 9.22 -15.60 1.15
N LEU A 63 9.17 -14.50 1.91
CA LEU A 63 10.33 -14.01 2.70
C LEU A 63 10.91 -15.08 3.63
N ARG A 64 10.05 -15.89 4.25
CA ARG A 64 10.45 -16.93 5.20
C ARG A 64 11.41 -17.97 4.60
N GLN A 65 11.35 -18.18 3.28
CA GLN A 65 12.19 -19.14 2.56
C GLN A 65 13.01 -18.46 1.46
N ALA A 66 13.01 -17.12 1.37
CA ALA A 66 13.56 -16.43 0.21
C ALA A 66 15.09 -16.58 0.13
N ALA A 67 15.78 -16.65 1.27
CA ALA A 67 17.21 -16.88 1.31
C ALA A 67 17.58 -18.28 0.83
N ASP A 68 16.92 -19.31 1.36
CA ASP A 68 17.17 -20.71 0.98
C ASP A 68 16.81 -20.97 -0.48
N ARG A 69 15.69 -20.39 -0.95
CA ARG A 69 15.29 -20.48 -2.35
C ARG A 69 16.30 -19.82 -3.28
N LEU A 70 17.02 -18.79 -2.82
CA LEU A 70 18.03 -18.11 -3.62
C LEU A 70 19.17 -19.07 -4.02
N GLU A 71 19.57 -19.95 -3.10
CA GLU A 71 20.61 -20.96 -3.32
C GLU A 71 20.19 -22.03 -4.32
N ALA A 72 18.89 -22.32 -4.38
CA ALA A 72 18.30 -23.28 -5.31
C ALA A 72 18.06 -22.68 -6.71
N ILE A 73 18.18 -21.36 -6.91
CA ILE A 73 17.97 -20.74 -8.22
C ILE A 73 19.06 -21.17 -9.19
N ARG A 74 18.63 -21.55 -10.38
CA ARG A 74 19.50 -21.81 -11.53
C ARG A 74 19.17 -20.82 -12.64
N THR A 75 20.20 -20.34 -13.32
CA THR A 75 20.05 -19.45 -14.48
C THR A 75 19.58 -20.23 -15.71
N ALA A 76 19.33 -19.55 -16.83
CA ALA A 76 18.99 -20.18 -18.10
C ALA A 76 20.05 -21.19 -18.57
N GLU A 77 21.32 -20.93 -18.26
CA GLU A 77 22.46 -21.79 -18.54
C GLU A 77 22.60 -22.95 -17.56
N ARG A 78 21.62 -23.15 -16.65
CA ARG A 78 21.60 -24.16 -15.58
C ARG A 78 22.71 -24.00 -14.55
N THR A 79 23.38 -22.85 -14.50
CA THR A 79 24.42 -22.56 -13.52
C THR A 79 23.83 -21.86 -12.29
N ALA A 80 24.59 -21.82 -11.20
CA ALA A 80 24.23 -21.04 -10.03
C ALA A 80 24.35 -19.53 -10.31
N LEU A 81 23.60 -18.71 -9.57
CA LEU A 81 23.76 -17.26 -9.66
C LEU A 81 25.20 -16.84 -9.31
N PRO A 82 25.78 -15.86 -10.02
CA PRO A 82 27.08 -15.31 -9.67
C PRO A 82 27.14 -14.83 -8.22
N HIS A 83 28.28 -15.03 -7.55
CA HIS A 83 28.45 -14.72 -6.12
C HIS A 83 28.00 -13.30 -5.75
N ASN A 84 28.45 -12.30 -6.51
CA ASN A 84 28.11 -10.89 -6.26
C ASN A 84 26.61 -10.60 -6.42
N THR A 85 25.98 -11.19 -7.43
CA THR A 85 24.53 -11.09 -7.65
C THR A 85 23.76 -11.69 -6.48
N ARG A 86 24.18 -12.87 -6.03
CA ARG A 86 23.56 -13.56 -4.90
C ARG A 86 23.68 -12.72 -3.62
N ALA A 87 24.86 -12.16 -3.35
CA ALA A 87 25.09 -11.26 -2.22
C ALA A 87 24.24 -9.98 -2.29
N GLU A 88 24.09 -9.37 -3.48
CA GLU A 88 23.20 -8.24 -3.72
C GLU A 88 21.74 -8.59 -3.38
N LEU A 89 21.25 -9.74 -3.86
CA LEU A 89 19.90 -10.22 -3.60
C LEU A 89 19.64 -10.49 -2.11
N HIS A 90 20.60 -11.08 -1.38
CA HIS A 90 20.47 -11.25 0.08
C HIS A 90 20.30 -9.92 0.80
N ARG A 91 21.05 -8.88 0.42
CA ARG A 91 20.92 -7.54 1.02
C ARG A 91 19.54 -6.94 0.74
N PHE A 92 19.01 -7.09 -0.48
CA PHE A 92 17.66 -6.64 -0.80
C PHE A 92 16.58 -7.41 -0.02
N LEU A 93 16.73 -8.72 0.16
CA LEU A 93 15.81 -9.52 0.96
C LEU A 93 15.82 -9.11 2.44
N LYS A 94 16.99 -8.83 3.00
CA LYS A 94 17.12 -8.29 4.38
C LYS A 94 16.38 -6.96 4.54
N ARG A 95 16.60 -6.01 3.61
CA ARG A 95 15.88 -4.72 3.61
C ARG A 95 14.37 -4.91 3.48
N LEU A 96 13.93 -5.78 2.57
CA LEU A 96 12.51 -6.08 2.37
C LEU A 96 11.86 -6.67 3.63
N SER A 97 12.58 -7.54 4.35
CA SER A 97 12.11 -8.09 5.63
C SER A 97 11.89 -7.00 6.67
N LEU A 98 12.85 -6.08 6.80
CA LEU A 98 12.77 -4.96 7.74
C LEU A 98 11.60 -4.03 7.42
N VAL A 99 11.46 -3.62 6.15
CA VAL A 99 10.34 -2.77 5.72
C VAL A 99 8.98 -3.43 6.01
N ARG A 100 8.84 -4.73 5.74
CA ARG A 100 7.59 -5.45 6.06
C ARG A 100 7.33 -5.56 7.57
N GLN A 101 8.38 -5.68 8.38
CA GLN A 101 8.25 -5.68 9.83
C GLN A 101 7.76 -4.33 10.34
N GLN A 102 8.29 -3.23 9.81
CA GLN A 102 7.85 -1.87 10.16
C GLN A 102 6.40 -1.61 9.76
N ILE A 103 6.00 -1.99 8.54
CA ILE A 103 4.60 -1.88 8.10
C ILE A 103 3.67 -2.62 9.07
N ARG A 104 4.01 -3.86 9.44
CA ARG A 104 3.23 -4.64 10.39
C ARG A 104 3.15 -4.01 11.77
N ALA A 105 4.26 -3.44 12.26
CA ALA A 105 4.26 -2.75 13.54
C ALA A 105 3.30 -1.56 13.55
N ILE A 106 3.32 -0.75 12.49
CA ILE A 106 2.39 0.39 12.33
C ILE A 106 0.94 -0.09 12.23
N GLU A 107 0.68 -1.15 11.47
CA GLU A 107 -0.67 -1.73 11.33
C GLU A 107 -1.20 -2.28 12.66
N GLN A 108 -0.36 -2.96 13.45
CA GLN A 108 -0.73 -3.45 14.78
C GLN A 108 -1.02 -2.31 15.75
N GLU A 109 -0.25 -1.23 15.71
CA GLU A 109 -0.51 -0.06 16.56
C GLU A 109 -1.87 0.57 16.22
N ARG A 110 -2.19 0.67 14.92
CA ARG A 110 -3.50 1.13 14.47
C ARG A 110 -4.63 0.22 14.94
N GLU A 111 -4.48 -1.10 14.83
CA GLU A 111 -5.45 -2.08 15.30
C GLU A 111 -5.68 -1.97 16.82
N ARG A 112 -4.61 -1.79 17.60
CA ARG A 112 -4.70 -1.57 19.06
C ARG A 112 -5.46 -0.29 19.40
N LYS A 113 -5.19 0.81 18.69
CA LYS A 113 -5.90 2.09 18.85
C LYS A 113 -7.39 1.97 18.53
N LEU A 114 -7.74 1.22 17.47
CA LEU A 114 -9.13 0.93 17.11
C LEU A 114 -9.84 0.05 18.15
N ALA A 115 -9.16 -0.96 18.69
CA ALA A 115 -9.72 -1.85 19.72
C ALA A 115 -9.86 -1.17 21.09
N ALA A 116 -9.03 -0.17 21.40
CA ALA A 116 -9.07 0.59 22.64
C ALA A 116 -10.04 1.77 22.62
N ALA A 117 -10.56 2.15 21.44
CA ALA A 117 -11.65 3.11 21.37
C ALA A 117 -12.90 2.46 22.00
N PRO A 118 -13.52 3.06 23.03
CA PRO A 118 -14.83 2.58 23.46
C PRO A 118 -15.75 2.61 22.24
N ALA A 119 -16.54 1.56 22.06
CA ALA A 119 -17.71 1.66 21.20
C ALA A 119 -18.52 2.84 21.74
N ALA A 120 -18.37 4.01 21.14
CA ALA A 120 -19.21 5.16 21.43
C ALA A 120 -20.62 4.77 20.98
N GLU A 121 -21.30 4.09 21.89
CA GLU A 121 -22.56 4.51 22.47
C GLU A 121 -23.45 5.28 21.49
N ASN A 122 -24.36 4.52 20.88
CA ASN A 122 -25.69 4.93 20.43
C ASN A 122 -25.93 6.45 20.43
N ASP A 123 -25.56 7.14 19.35
CA ASP A 123 -26.08 8.47 19.10
C ASP A 123 -27.59 8.37 18.76
N PRO A 124 -28.51 9.06 19.47
CA PRO A 124 -29.96 9.02 19.23
C PRO A 124 -30.40 9.72 17.92
N HIS A 125 -29.46 10.13 17.06
CA HIS A 125 -29.72 10.90 15.85
C HIS A 125 -29.40 10.13 14.57
N ALA A 126 -29.81 8.87 14.50
CA ALA A 126 -30.01 8.23 13.20
C ALA A 126 -31.21 8.91 12.52
N PRO A 127 -31.10 9.44 11.28
CA PRO A 127 -32.27 9.87 10.56
C PRO A 127 -33.18 8.65 10.37
N SER A 128 -34.37 8.72 10.96
CA SER A 128 -35.45 7.75 10.79
C SER A 128 -35.59 7.40 9.30
N PRO A 129 -35.64 6.12 8.90
CA PRO A 129 -36.00 5.77 7.54
C PRO A 129 -37.47 6.14 7.35
N ALA A 130 -37.70 7.38 6.93
CA ALA A 130 -39.00 7.83 6.46
C ALA A 130 -39.48 6.81 5.43
N SER A 131 -40.65 6.25 5.71
CA SER A 131 -41.43 5.33 4.92
C SER A 131 -41.58 5.83 3.47
N GLY A 132 -40.64 5.43 2.61
CA GLY A 132 -40.72 5.56 1.16
C GLY A 132 -41.12 4.22 0.57
N THR A 133 -42.43 4.00 0.41
CA THR A 133 -42.97 2.89 -0.39
C THR A 133 -42.52 3.06 -1.84
N TRP A 134 -41.52 2.29 -2.26
CA TRP A 134 -41.18 2.15 -3.68
C TRP A 134 -42.11 1.12 -4.32
N THR A 135 -43.31 1.57 -4.73
CA THR A 135 -44.16 0.78 -5.61
C THR A 135 -43.52 0.80 -7.01
N ARG A 136 -42.81 -0.28 -7.35
CA ARG A 136 -42.34 -0.52 -8.72
C ARG A 136 -43.57 -0.79 -9.60
N HIS A 137 -44.08 0.24 -10.26
CA HIS A 137 -45.06 0.05 -11.33
C HIS A 137 -44.40 -0.67 -12.51
N ALA A 138 -44.93 -1.86 -12.78
CA ALA A 138 -44.70 -2.59 -14.02
C ALA A 138 -45.27 -1.79 -15.20
N SER A 139 -44.52 -1.76 -16.30
CA SER A 139 -44.98 -1.39 -17.65
C SER A 139 -44.07 -2.19 -18.59
N ARG A 140 -44.51 -3.38 -19.01
CA ARG A 140 -45.28 -3.70 -20.23
C ARG A 140 -44.41 -3.67 -21.48
#